data_AF-A0AAW0FXE1-F1
#
_entry.id   AF-A0AAW0FXE1-F1
#
_cell.length_a   1.000
_cell.length_b   1.000
_cell.length_c   1.000
_cell.angle_alpha   90.00
_cell.angle_beta   90.00
_cell.angle_gamma   90.00
#
_symmetry.space_group_name_H-M   'P 1'
#
loop_
_entity.id
_entity.type
_entity.pdbx_description
1 polymer ?
#
loop_
_entity_poly.entity_id
_entity_poly.type
_entity_poly.pdbx_seq_one_letter_code
_entity_poly.pdbx_strand_id
1 'polypeptide(L)' 'MEKSEPSTIVHFAFKLTHAISSAWEYVLVKGEPDKEKARARMWMFLRARDVLGAAMRLLTIRPLDRM' A
#
# COMPACT_ATOMS: atom_id res chain seq x y z
N MET A 1 12.46 -19.84 -0.45
CA MET A 1 12.41 -18.66 -1.33
C MET A 1 12.99 -19.08 -2.66
N GLU A 2 12.14 -19.44 -3.62
CA GLU A 2 12.58 -20.18 -4.82
C GLU A 2 13.28 -19.29 -5.86
N LYS A 3 13.11 -17.97 -5.79
CA LYS A 3 13.93 -16.97 -6.51
C LYS A 3 14.09 -15.71 -5.65
N SER A 4 15.33 -15.32 -5.37
CA SER A 4 15.66 -14.13 -4.56
C SER A 4 16.01 -12.93 -5.45
N GLU A 5 15.24 -12.71 -6.51
CA GLU A 5 15.49 -11.63 -7.46
C GLU A 5 14.81 -10.32 -6.99
N PRO A 6 15.55 -9.20 -6.91
CA PRO A 6 14.97 -7.89 -6.54
C PRO A 6 13.81 -7.45 -7.47
N SER A 7 13.84 -7.85 -8.74
CA SER A 7 12.79 -7.63 -9.73
C SER A 7 11.41 -8.14 -9.26
N THR A 8 11.39 -9.23 -8.50
CA THR A 8 10.15 -9.81 -7.96
C THR A 8 9.50 -8.87 -6.94
N ILE A 9 10.32 -8.26 -6.06
CA ILE A 9 9.86 -7.30 -5.06
C ILE A 9 9.35 -6.03 -5.74
N VAL A 10 10.06 -5.54 -6.77
CA VAL A 10 9.64 -4.38 -7.56
C VAL A 10 8.30 -4.65 -8.23
N HIS A 11 8.14 -5.81 -8.88
CA HIS A 11 6.89 -6.17 -9.55
C HIS A 11 5.72 -6.29 -8.56
N PHE A 12 5.95 -6.87 -7.39
CA PHE A 12 4.98 -6.89 -6.30
C PHE A 12 4.62 -5.46 -5.84
N ALA A 13 5.60 -4.60 -5.61
CA ALA A 13 5.37 -3.22 -5.17
C ALA A 13 4.52 -2.44 -6.18
N PHE A 14 4.80 -2.57 -7.48
CA PHE A 14 3.97 -1.96 -8.52
C PHE A 14 2.54 -2.52 -8.54
N LYS A 15 2.35 -3.84 -8.43
CA LYS A 15 1.01 -4.42 -8.35
C LYS A 15 0.22 -3.88 -7.15
N LEU A 16 0.87 -3.77 -5.99
CA LEU A 16 0.26 -3.21 -4.78
C LEU A 16 -0.13 -1.74 -4.99
N THR A 17 0.76 -0.90 -5.51
CA THR A 17 0.45 0.53 -5.71
C THR A 17 -0.67 0.74 -6.74
N HIS A 18 -0.70 -0.04 -7.82
CA HIS A 18 -1.79 0.01 -8.79
C HIS A 18 -3.14 -0.33 -8.15
N ALA A 19 -3.20 -1.43 -7.39
CA ALA A 19 -4.43 -1.84 -6.70
C ALA A 19 -4.93 -0.79 -5.70
N ILE A 20 -4.02 -0.18 -4.93
CA ILE A 20 -4.35 0.87 -3.97
C ILE A 20 -4.81 2.16 -4.68
N SER A 21 -4.16 2.52 -5.78
CA SER A 21 -4.56 3.67 -6.59
C SER A 21 -5.97 3.49 -7.16
N SER A 22 -6.30 2.30 -7.68
CA SER A 22 -7.64 1.99 -8.16
C SER A 22 -8.67 1.95 -7.02
N ALA A 23 -8.29 1.44 -5.85
CA ALA A 23 -9.18 1.41 -4.69
C ALA A 23 -9.51 2.81 -4.14
N TRP A 24 -8.65 3.81 -4.35
CA TRP A 24 -8.86 5.16 -3.84
C TRP A 24 -10.15 5.83 -4.36
N GLU A 25 -10.54 5.54 -5.60
CA GLU A 25 -11.76 6.08 -6.22
C GLU A 25 -13.04 5.52 -5.57
N TYR A 26 -13.03 4.24 -5.20
CA TYR A 26 -14.23 3.52 -4.74
C TYR A 26 -14.30 3.34 -3.21
N VAL A 27 -13.16 3.30 -2.53
CA VAL A 27 -13.04 2.97 -1.10
C VAL A 27 -12.82 4.25 -0.28
N LEU A 28 -13.80 5.14 -0.31
CA LEU A 28 -13.71 6.44 0.37
C LEU A 28 -13.71 6.27 1.90
N VAL A 29 -12.72 6.87 2.57
CA VAL A 29 -12.64 6.91 4.04
C VAL A 29 -13.34 8.16 4.57
N LYS A 30 -13.05 9.32 3.98
CA LYS A 30 -13.67 10.59 4.35
C LYS A 30 -15.09 10.65 3.82
N GLY A 31 -16.03 11.08 4.66
CA GLY A 31 -17.44 11.20 4.29
C GLY A 31 -18.26 9.93 4.42
N GLU A 32 -17.67 8.80 4.82
CA GLU A 32 -18.44 7.59 5.15
C GLU A 32 -19.18 7.79 6.49
N PRO A 33 -20.52 7.69 6.53
CA PRO A 33 -21.31 7.89 7.75
C PRO A 33 -21.07 6.77 8.78
N ASP A 34 -20.81 5.55 8.32
CA ASP A 34 -20.48 4.42 9.17
C ASP A 34 -19.00 4.49 9.62
N LYS A 35 -18.80 4.82 10.90
CA LYS A 35 -17.47 4.96 11.50
C LYS A 35 -16.69 3.64 11.53
N GLU A 36 -17.33 2.50 11.69
CA GLU A 36 -16.64 1.21 11.71
C GLU A 36 -16.14 0.86 10.32
N LYS A 37 -16.98 1.06 9.30
CA LYS A 37 -16.61 0.90 7.90
C LYS A 37 -15.49 1.87 7.49
N ALA A 38 -15.56 3.13 7.90
CA ALA A 38 -14.50 4.11 7.65
C ALA A 38 -13.16 3.68 8.28
N ARG A 39 -13.18 3.17 9.52
CA ARG A 39 -11.99 2.64 10.20
C ARG A 39 -11.42 1.43 9.48
N ALA A 40 -12.26 0.48 9.05
CA ALA A 40 -11.81 -0.70 8.31
C ALA A 40 -11.12 -0.31 6.98
N ARG A 41 -11.71 0.63 6.23
CA ARG A 41 -11.13 1.17 4.99
C ARG A 41 -9.79 1.87 5.26
N MET A 42 -9.73 2.73 6.28
CA MET A 42 -8.50 3.41 6.67
C MET A 42 -7.41 2.42 7.05
N TRP A 43 -7.76 1.36 7.78
CA TRP A 43 -6.82 0.33 8.20
C TRP A 43 -6.19 -0.39 7.00
N MET A 44 -6.98 -0.72 5.98
CA MET A 44 -6.47 -1.28 4.72
C MET A 44 -5.40 -0.38 4.09
N PHE A 45 -5.67 0.92 3.93
CA PHE A 45 -4.69 1.86 3.35
C PHE A 45 -3.43 2.00 4.20
N LEU A 46 -3.57 2.04 5.53
CA LEU A 46 -2.42 2.10 6.44
C LEU A 46 -1.54 0.84 6.32
N ARG A 47 -2.15 -0.34 6.28
CA ARG A 47 -1.41 -1.60 6.10
C ARG A 47 -0.72 -1.66 4.73
N ALA A 48 -1.38 -1.22 3.67
CA ALA A 48 -0.78 -1.15 2.35
C ALA A 48 0.44 -0.22 2.31
N ARG A 49 0.36 0.95 2.96
CA ARG A 49 1.51 1.86 3.13
C ARG A 49 2.66 1.20 3.86
N ASP A 50 2.38 0.49 4.96
CA ASP A 50 3.44 -0.13 5.77
C ASP A 50 4.14 -1.27 5.02
N VAL A 51 3.38 -2.08 4.25
CA VAL A 51 3.91 -3.14 3.38
C VAL A 51 4.75 -2.56 2.25
N LEU A 52 4.26 -1.52 1.57
CA LEU A 52 5.02 -0.84 0.52
C LEU A 52 6.32 -0.25 1.08
N GLY A 53 6.28 0.40 2.23
CA GLY A 53 7.46 0.93 2.90
C GLY A 53 8.47 -0.17 3.26
N ALA A 54 8.01 -1.36 3.65
CA ALA A 54 8.88 -2.51 3.90
C ALA A 54 9.51 -3.02 2.61
N ALA A 55 8.75 -3.14 1.52
CA ALA A 55 9.27 -3.52 0.21
C ALA A 55 10.33 -2.53 -0.32
N MET A 56 10.09 -1.22 -0.15
CA MET A 56 11.05 -0.18 -0.51
C MET A 56 12.35 -0.30 0.31
N ARG A 57 12.25 -0.49 1.64
CA ARG A 57 13.43 -0.69 2.50
C ARG A 57 14.22 -1.95 2.14
N LEU A 58 13.53 -3.03 1.77
CA LEU A 58 14.18 -4.26 1.29
C LEU A 58 14.97 -4.02 -0.01
N LEU A 59 14.51 -3.09 -0.84
CA LEU A 59 15.20 -2.62 -2.05
C LEU A 59 16.20 -1.48 -1.80
N THR A 60 16.52 -1.17 -0.54
CA THR A 60 17.40 -0.06 -0.13
C THR A 60 16.91 1.34 -0.50
N ILE A 61 15.61 1.48 -0.82
CA ILE A 61 14.96 2.76 -1.10
C ILE A 61 14.39 3.32 0.21
N ARG A 62 14.63 4.61 0.48
CA ARG A 62 14.05 5.31 1.63
C ARG A 62 12.63 5.80 1.28
N PRO A 63 11.57 5.29 1.93
CA PRO A 63 10.22 5.85 1.77
C PRO A 63 10.16 7.26 2.37
N LEU A 64 9.39 8.14 1.71
CA LEU A 64 9.19 9.53 2.12
C LEU A 64 7.78 9.70 2.70
N ASP A 65 7.65 10.53 3.74
CA ASP A 65 6.34 10.87 4.32
C ASP A 65 5.58 11.91 3.47
N ARG A 66 6.31 12.69 2.67
CA ARG A 66 5.79 13.69 1.73
C ARG A 66 6.79 13.85 0.58
N MET A 67 6.29 13.84 -0.66
CA MET A 67 7.05 14.22 -1.86
C MET A 67 6.93 15.71 -2.13
#